data_AF-X1H7M9-F1
#
_entry.id   AF-X1H7M9-F1
#
_cell.length_a   1.000
_cell.length_b   1.000
_cell.length_c   1.000
_cell.angle_alpha   90.00
_cell.angle_beta   90.00
_cell.angle_gamma   90.00
#
_symmetry.space_group_name_H-M   'P 1'
#
loop_
_entity.id
_entity.type
_entity.pdbx_description
1 polymer ?
#
loop_
_entity_poly.entity_id
_entity_poly.type
_entity_poly.pdbx_seq_one_letter_code
_entity_poly.pdbx_strand_id
1 'polypeptide(L)'
;MRQPYLRRDYRLPDAGTHIEDINIKDPIMDFMIKLEATNGGTSNIENSIIDVLDSVQVVDGSDVLWALDSEEILANQFYHYKESQHLGIDETLSVVQGTVFKIPFGIGRMHPEIAFDPTRFANPQLVLEWDLANVRAVGADAFLTNTLDLTIMADVIDQAPMRPTGYLMTKELTEYETTVGEHRVELPNDYAYRTM
;
A
#
# COMPACT_ATOMS: atom_id res chain seq x y z
N MET A 1 -2.54 -21.30 0.90
CA MET A 1 -2.74 -19.85 0.71
C MET A 1 -3.07 -19.63 -0.75
N ARG A 2 -4.14 -18.91 -1.02
CA ARG A 2 -4.57 -18.56 -2.38
C ARG A 2 -4.29 -17.09 -2.60
N GLN A 3 -3.87 -16.70 -3.79
CA GLN A 3 -3.57 -15.31 -4.13
C GLN A 3 -4.50 -14.83 -5.26
N PRO A 4 -5.79 -14.54 -4.99
CA PRO A 4 -6.64 -13.91 -5.98
C PRO A 4 -6.15 -12.50 -6.34
N TYR A 5 -6.25 -12.17 -7.63
CA TYR A 5 -6.10 -10.80 -8.11
C TYR A 5 -7.42 -10.07 -7.93
N LEU A 6 -7.39 -8.90 -7.28
CA LEU A 6 -8.49 -7.94 -7.34
C LEU A 6 -8.39 -7.16 -8.65
N ARG A 7 -7.16 -6.78 -8.99
CA ARG A 7 -6.83 -6.07 -10.23
C ARG A 7 -5.50 -6.58 -10.75
N ARG A 8 -5.36 -6.70 -12.07
CA ARG A 8 -4.14 -7.17 -12.71
C ARG A 8 -3.81 -6.29 -13.91
N ASP A 9 -2.56 -5.85 -13.99
CA ASP A 9 -1.97 -5.13 -15.11
C ASP A 9 -2.87 -3.97 -15.58
N TYR A 10 -3.43 -3.22 -14.64
CA TYR A 10 -4.37 -2.13 -14.92
C TYR A 10 -3.61 -0.83 -15.15
N ARG A 11 -3.73 -0.30 -16.36
CA ARG A 11 -3.11 0.96 -16.76
C ARG A 11 -3.77 2.14 -16.05
N LEU A 12 -2.99 2.86 -15.26
CA LEU A 12 -3.41 4.08 -14.58
C LEU A 12 -3.02 5.32 -15.41
N PRO A 13 -3.78 6.43 -15.28
CA PRO A 13 -3.34 7.74 -15.75
C PRO A 13 -2.14 8.25 -14.94
N ASP A 14 -1.54 9.36 -15.38
CA ASP A 14 -0.33 9.91 -14.76
C ASP A 14 -0.51 10.30 -13.29
N ALA A 15 -1.70 10.76 -12.92
CA ALA A 15 -2.05 11.04 -11.53
C ALA A 15 -3.53 10.74 -11.29
N GLY A 16 -3.89 10.46 -10.04
CA GLY A 16 -5.28 10.35 -9.64
C GLY A 16 -5.50 9.45 -8.43
N THR A 17 -6.78 9.08 -8.28
CA THR A 17 -7.25 8.20 -7.22
C THR A 17 -7.91 6.98 -7.83
N HIS A 18 -7.60 5.79 -7.33
CA HIS A 18 -8.20 4.52 -7.75
C HIS A 18 -8.86 3.90 -6.54
N ILE A 19 -10.12 3.52 -6.71
CA ILE A 19 -10.92 2.88 -5.67
C ILE A 19 -11.25 1.48 -6.18
N GLU A 20 -10.84 0.47 -5.42
CA GLU A 20 -11.12 -0.94 -5.71
C GLU A 20 -11.99 -1.54 -4.61
N ASP A 21 -13.15 -2.07 -4.99
CA ASP A 21 -14.05 -2.76 -4.06
C ASP A 21 -13.47 -4.14 -3.67
N ILE A 22 -13.40 -4.40 -2.36
CA ILE A 22 -12.87 -5.67 -1.83
C ILE A 22 -13.98 -6.74 -1.84
N ASN A 23 -14.11 -7.42 -2.98
CA ASN A 23 -15.16 -8.44 -3.20
C ASN A 23 -14.78 -9.87 -2.75
N ILE A 24 -13.76 -10.02 -1.91
CA ILE A 24 -13.29 -11.32 -1.42
C ILE A 24 -14.04 -11.67 -0.14
N LYS A 25 -14.51 -12.92 -0.02
CA LYS A 25 -15.26 -13.40 1.17
C LYS A 25 -14.38 -14.07 2.21
N ASP A 26 -13.24 -14.56 1.79
CA ASP A 26 -12.33 -15.32 2.64
C ASP A 26 -11.39 -14.37 3.40
N PRO A 27 -10.93 -14.73 4.61
CA PRO A 27 -10.01 -13.89 5.38
C PRO A 27 -8.70 -13.60 4.63
N ILE A 28 -8.32 -12.32 4.66
CA ILE A 28 -7.15 -11.75 4.00
C ILE A 28 -6.07 -11.51 5.06
N MET A 29 -4.88 -12.05 4.82
CA MET A 29 -3.70 -11.80 5.65
C MET A 29 -3.04 -10.50 5.25
N ASP A 30 -2.73 -10.39 3.95
CA ASP A 30 -1.98 -9.28 3.40
C ASP A 30 -2.58 -8.86 2.06
N PHE A 31 -2.54 -7.58 1.72
CA PHE A 31 -2.66 -7.16 0.32
C PHE A 31 -1.27 -6.94 -0.26
N MET A 32 -1.07 -7.28 -1.52
CA MET A 32 0.10 -6.90 -2.30
C MET A 32 -0.33 -5.96 -3.42
N ILE A 33 0.27 -4.78 -3.44
CA ILE A 33 0.05 -3.74 -4.43
C ILE A 33 1.36 -3.59 -5.16
N LYS A 34 1.36 -3.90 -6.45
CA LYS A 34 2.52 -3.73 -7.32
C LYS A 34 2.26 -2.55 -8.24
N LEU A 35 3.18 -1.60 -8.23
CA LEU A 35 3.22 -0.47 -9.16
C LEU A 35 4.45 -0.62 -10.05
N GLU A 36 4.25 -0.40 -11.35
CA GLU A 36 5.32 -0.42 -12.35
C GLU A 36 5.18 0.77 -13.29
N ALA A 37 6.27 1.49 -13.56
CA ALA A 37 6.28 2.58 -14.54
C ALA A 37 7.57 2.55 -15.36
N THR A 38 7.52 3.10 -16.58
CA THR A 38 8.68 3.10 -17.48
C THR A 38 9.43 4.42 -17.39
N ASN A 39 10.74 4.34 -17.24
CA ASN A 39 11.63 5.49 -17.28
C ASN A 39 11.63 6.18 -18.64
N GLY A 40 11.89 7.47 -18.61
CA GLY A 40 12.08 8.34 -19.75
C GLY A 40 13.19 7.88 -20.70
N GLY A 41 13.19 8.46 -21.89
CA GLY A 41 14.14 8.12 -22.95
C GLY A 41 15.58 8.58 -22.70
N THR A 42 15.84 9.36 -21.64
CA THR A 42 17.16 9.91 -21.34
C THR A 42 17.70 9.38 -20.01
N SER A 43 16.97 9.55 -18.91
CA SER A 43 17.30 8.98 -17.60
C SER A 43 16.11 9.13 -16.64
N ASN A 44 16.16 8.49 -15.47
CA ASN A 44 15.20 8.77 -14.39
C ASN A 44 15.92 8.88 -13.03
N ILE A 45 16.91 9.76 -12.97
CA ILE A 45 17.80 9.93 -11.81
C ILE A 45 17.03 10.60 -10.67
N GLU A 46 17.18 10.06 -9.45
CA GLU A 46 16.56 10.54 -8.20
C GLU A 46 15.03 10.65 -8.29
N ASN A 47 14.40 9.72 -8.99
CA ASN A 47 12.94 9.67 -9.12
C ASN A 47 12.48 8.22 -8.98
N SER A 48 12.33 7.79 -7.72
CA SER A 48 11.96 6.43 -7.38
C SER A 48 10.46 6.21 -7.61
N ILE A 49 10.07 4.99 -7.97
CA ILE A 49 8.65 4.61 -8.03
C ILE A 49 7.98 4.61 -6.65
N ILE A 50 8.77 4.65 -5.57
CA ILE A 50 8.26 4.73 -4.19
C ILE A 50 7.55 6.06 -3.99
N ASP A 51 8.21 7.14 -4.40
CA ASP A 51 7.76 8.53 -4.23
C ASP A 51 6.55 8.88 -5.12
N VAL A 52 6.16 7.99 -6.03
CA VAL A 52 4.98 8.17 -6.91
C VAL A 52 3.68 7.83 -6.19
N LEU A 53 3.75 6.95 -5.18
CA LEU A 53 2.58 6.53 -4.41
C LEU A 53 2.46 7.44 -3.18
N ASP A 54 1.41 8.25 -3.16
CA ASP A 54 1.20 9.23 -2.09
C ASP A 54 0.57 8.56 -0.87
N SER A 55 -0.53 7.85 -1.07
CA SER A 55 -1.25 7.20 0.02
C SER A 55 -1.93 5.91 -0.39
N VAL A 56 -2.01 4.97 0.56
CA VAL A 56 -2.86 3.80 0.43
C VAL A 56 -3.74 3.68 1.66
N GLN A 57 -5.04 3.47 1.43
CA GLN A 57 -6.02 3.41 2.50
C GLN A 57 -6.98 2.25 2.29
N VAL A 58 -7.34 1.57 3.37
CA VAL A 58 -8.46 0.62 3.40
C VAL A 58 -9.57 1.25 4.20
N VAL A 59 -10.73 1.45 3.58
CA VAL A 59 -11.87 2.18 4.15
C VAL A 59 -13.13 1.32 4.10
N ASP A 60 -14.01 1.48 5.08
CA ASP A 60 -15.39 0.96 5.07
C ASP A 60 -16.37 2.12 5.30
N GLY A 61 -16.91 2.65 4.20
CA GLY A 61 -17.77 3.84 4.26
C GLY A 61 -17.04 5.07 4.78
N SER A 62 -17.35 5.50 6.01
CA SER A 62 -16.67 6.63 6.69
C SER A 62 -15.46 6.21 7.52
N ASP A 63 -15.31 4.92 7.79
CA ASP A 63 -14.32 4.43 8.74
C ASP A 63 -13.06 4.02 7.99
N VAL A 64 -11.97 4.74 8.22
CA VAL A 64 -10.64 4.33 7.76
C VAL A 64 -10.21 3.16 8.63
N LEU A 65 -9.84 2.03 8.04
CA LEU A 65 -9.38 0.83 8.76
C LEU A 65 -7.86 0.75 8.78
N TRP A 66 -7.21 1.27 7.74
CA TRP A 66 -5.76 1.32 7.60
C TRP A 66 -5.40 2.45 6.64
N ALA A 67 -4.35 3.22 6.93
CA ALA A 67 -3.91 4.32 6.08
C ALA A 67 -2.44 4.65 6.36
N LEU A 68 -1.60 4.64 5.34
CA LEU A 68 -0.18 4.99 5.41
C LEU A 68 0.30 5.55 4.06
N ASP A 69 1.38 6.31 4.09
CA ASP A 69 2.12 6.73 2.90
C ASP A 69 3.04 5.61 2.37
N SER A 70 3.65 5.79 1.19
CA SER A 70 4.50 4.76 0.59
C SER A 70 5.75 4.40 1.41
N GLU A 71 6.40 5.36 2.06
CA GLU A 71 7.62 5.16 2.84
C GLU A 71 7.32 4.42 4.15
N GLU A 72 6.28 4.85 4.86
CA GLU A 72 5.73 4.23 6.05
C GLU A 72 5.30 2.80 5.78
N ILE A 73 4.71 2.54 4.62
CA ILE A 73 4.33 1.18 4.20
C ILE A 73 5.55 0.28 4.09
N LEU A 74 6.62 0.76 3.45
CA LEU A 74 7.87 0.01 3.35
C LEU A 74 8.49 -0.18 4.74
N ALA A 75 8.54 0.87 5.57
CA ALA A 75 9.05 0.77 6.93
C ALA A 75 8.27 -0.25 7.77
N ASN A 76 6.94 -0.24 7.67
CA ASN A 76 6.05 -1.19 8.35
C ASN A 76 6.31 -2.62 7.84
N GLN A 77 6.51 -2.83 6.54
CA GLN A 77 6.88 -4.15 6.02
C GLN A 77 8.24 -4.64 6.52
N PHE A 78 9.26 -3.77 6.51
CA PHE A 78 10.58 -4.09 7.06
C PHE A 78 10.46 -4.50 8.52
N TYR A 79 9.67 -3.75 9.29
CA TYR A 79 9.42 -4.08 10.68
C TYR A 79 8.64 -5.39 10.84
N HIS A 80 7.58 -5.61 10.06
CA HIS A 80 6.65 -6.73 10.21
C HIS A 80 7.25 -8.05 9.75
N TYR A 81 7.84 -8.08 8.55
CA TYR A 81 8.34 -9.30 7.92
C TYR A 81 9.82 -9.55 8.19
N LYS A 82 10.56 -8.56 8.70
CA LYS A 82 12.02 -8.62 8.92
C LYS A 82 12.81 -8.96 7.64
N GLU A 83 12.23 -8.67 6.49
CA GLU A 83 12.80 -8.91 5.16
C GLU A 83 12.64 -7.67 4.31
N SER A 84 13.65 -7.33 3.50
CA SER A 84 13.50 -6.34 2.44
C SER A 84 12.59 -6.89 1.37
N GLN A 85 11.50 -6.20 1.10
CA GLN A 85 10.61 -6.57 0.00
C GLN A 85 11.11 -5.98 -1.32
N HIS A 86 10.49 -6.38 -2.43
CA HIS A 86 10.95 -6.08 -3.79
C HIS A 86 10.96 -4.56 -4.04
N LEU A 87 12.16 -3.98 -4.00
CA LEU A 87 12.46 -2.61 -4.39
C LEU A 87 13.19 -2.68 -5.73
N GLY A 88 12.48 -2.39 -6.82
CA GLY A 88 13.04 -2.38 -8.17
C GLY A 88 13.37 -0.96 -8.62
N ILE A 89 14.40 -0.36 -7.99
CA ILE A 89 14.93 0.95 -8.38
C ILE A 89 15.97 0.73 -9.47
N ASP A 90 15.74 1.30 -10.64
CA ASP A 90 16.67 1.32 -11.77
C ASP A 90 16.50 2.65 -12.50
N GLU A 91 17.55 3.45 -12.58
CA GLU A 91 17.51 4.79 -13.17
C GLU A 91 17.85 4.80 -14.67
N THR A 92 18.09 3.61 -15.24
CA THR A 92 18.47 3.44 -16.64
C THR A 92 17.33 3.85 -17.58
N LEU A 93 17.69 4.48 -18.69
CA LEU A 93 16.73 4.91 -19.72
C LEU A 93 15.87 3.77 -20.25
N SER A 94 14.57 4.04 -20.45
CA SER A 94 13.58 3.09 -20.99
C SER A 94 13.42 1.77 -20.23
N VAL A 95 13.92 1.68 -19.00
CA VAL A 95 13.73 0.52 -18.12
C VAL A 95 12.45 0.70 -17.30
N VAL A 96 11.79 -0.41 -16.97
CA VAL A 96 10.63 -0.42 -16.09
C VAL A 96 11.12 -0.51 -14.64
N GLN A 97 10.76 0.48 -13.84
CA GLN A 97 10.89 0.42 -12.39
C GLN A 97 9.62 -0.14 -11.78
N GLY A 98 9.76 -0.91 -10.71
CA GLY A 98 8.62 -1.54 -10.06
C GLY A 98 8.85 -1.88 -8.61
N THR A 99 7.86 -1.61 -7.77
CA THR A 99 7.91 -1.89 -6.34
C THR A 99 6.63 -2.57 -5.89
N VAL A 100 6.77 -3.48 -4.91
CA VAL A 100 5.64 -4.18 -4.30
C VAL A 100 5.46 -3.66 -2.88
N PHE A 101 4.30 -3.07 -2.64
CA PHE A 101 3.82 -2.64 -1.34
C PHE A 101 2.89 -3.70 -0.76
N LYS A 102 3.28 -4.30 0.37
CA LYS A 102 2.42 -5.18 1.16
C LYS A 102 1.80 -4.47 2.36
N ILE A 103 0.52 -4.76 2.57
CA ILE A 103 -0.29 -4.25 3.68
C ILE A 103 -0.57 -5.41 4.63
N PRO A 104 0.08 -5.48 5.80
CA PRO A 104 -0.11 -6.56 6.75
C PRO A 104 -1.34 -6.35 7.63
N PHE A 105 -2.34 -7.23 7.53
CA PHE A 105 -3.51 -7.26 8.41
C PHE A 105 -3.43 -8.37 9.48
N GLY A 106 -2.56 -9.37 9.29
CA GLY A 106 -2.39 -10.49 10.21
C GLY A 106 -1.08 -10.47 10.99
N ILE A 107 -0.90 -11.40 11.94
CA ILE A 107 0.38 -11.59 12.63
C ILE A 107 1.21 -12.67 11.94
N GLY A 108 2.17 -12.29 11.11
CA GLY A 108 2.98 -13.25 10.34
C GLY A 108 2.18 -13.94 9.23
N ARG A 109 2.76 -14.96 8.58
CA ARG A 109 2.22 -15.46 7.29
C ARG A 109 0.93 -16.30 7.38
N MET A 110 0.52 -16.80 8.55
CA MET A 110 -0.68 -17.64 8.72
C MET A 110 -1.19 -17.68 10.17
N HIS A 111 -1.56 -16.54 10.76
CA HIS A 111 -2.14 -16.55 12.11
C HIS A 111 -3.62 -16.98 12.07
N PRO A 112 -4.06 -17.91 12.94
CA PRO A 112 -5.43 -18.39 12.90
C PRO A 112 -6.49 -17.40 13.40
N GLU A 113 -6.08 -16.45 14.24
CA GLU A 113 -7.00 -15.58 14.97
C GLU A 113 -6.97 -14.13 14.50
N ILE A 114 -5.95 -13.71 13.76
CA ILE A 114 -5.75 -12.30 13.41
C ILE A 114 -5.53 -12.18 11.92
N ALA A 115 -6.56 -11.71 11.23
CA ALA A 115 -6.62 -11.49 9.79
C ALA A 115 -7.80 -10.57 9.47
N PHE A 116 -7.75 -9.88 8.32
CA PHE A 116 -8.85 -9.05 7.86
C PHE A 116 -9.98 -9.93 7.32
N ASP A 117 -11.18 -9.81 7.88
CA ASP A 117 -12.38 -10.53 7.44
C ASP A 117 -13.33 -9.56 6.73
N PRO A 118 -13.35 -9.51 5.38
CA PRO A 118 -14.16 -8.54 4.64
C PRO A 118 -15.66 -8.69 4.91
N THR A 119 -16.13 -9.86 5.34
CA THR A 119 -17.56 -10.13 5.56
C THR A 119 -18.14 -9.42 6.78
N ARG A 120 -17.28 -8.84 7.62
CA ARG A 120 -17.68 -8.05 8.80
C ARG A 120 -17.92 -6.58 8.48
N PHE A 121 -17.48 -6.14 7.32
CA PHE A 121 -17.56 -4.76 6.85
C PHE A 121 -18.70 -4.63 5.84
N ALA A 122 -19.31 -3.45 5.78
CA ALA A 122 -20.48 -3.24 4.92
C ALA A 122 -20.07 -3.03 3.46
N ASN A 123 -19.00 -2.24 3.26
CA ASN A 123 -18.46 -1.88 1.96
C ASN A 123 -16.94 -1.60 2.07
N PRO A 124 -16.11 -2.65 2.27
CA PRO A 124 -14.66 -2.47 2.34
C PRO A 124 -14.08 -2.13 0.96
N GLN A 125 -13.32 -1.05 0.89
CA GLN A 125 -12.68 -0.52 -0.32
C GLN A 125 -11.20 -0.26 -0.08
N LEU A 126 -10.39 -0.51 -1.10
CA LEU A 126 -8.98 -0.11 -1.16
C LEU A 126 -8.87 1.15 -2.02
N VAL A 127 -8.36 2.22 -1.43
CA VAL A 127 -8.15 3.52 -2.08
C VAL A 127 -6.65 3.73 -2.23
N LEU A 128 -6.22 4.08 -3.44
CA LEU A 128 -4.84 4.42 -3.75
C LEU A 128 -4.80 5.79 -4.40
N GLU A 129 -3.84 6.61 -4.01
CA GLU A 129 -3.56 7.93 -4.58
C GLU A 129 -2.12 7.97 -5.08
N TRP A 130 -1.92 8.48 -6.30
CA TRP A 130 -0.58 8.55 -6.90
C TRP A 130 -0.43 9.77 -7.81
N ASP A 131 0.82 10.16 -8.02
CA ASP A 131 1.23 11.12 -9.02
C ASP A 131 2.61 10.76 -9.60
N LEU A 132 2.67 10.40 -10.88
CA LEU A 132 3.93 10.17 -11.61
C LEU A 132 4.79 11.42 -11.72
N ALA A 133 4.20 12.60 -11.56
CA ALA A 133 4.86 13.88 -11.56
C ALA A 133 5.25 14.38 -10.17
N ASN A 134 5.03 13.60 -9.10
CA ASN A 134 5.23 14.03 -7.71
C ASN A 134 6.66 14.58 -7.48
N VAL A 135 7.67 13.81 -7.90
CA VAL A 135 9.08 14.22 -7.78
C VAL A 135 9.50 15.12 -8.96
N ARG A 136 9.12 14.73 -10.18
CA ARG A 136 9.51 15.43 -11.41
C ARG A 136 8.45 15.28 -12.48
N ALA A 137 8.14 16.37 -13.16
CA ALA A 137 7.22 16.38 -14.29
C ALA A 137 7.55 15.27 -15.31
N VAL A 138 6.53 14.50 -15.72
CA VAL A 138 6.64 13.42 -16.69
C VAL A 138 7.34 13.87 -17.98
N GLY A 139 8.24 13.04 -18.51
CA GLY A 139 9.09 13.44 -19.63
C GLY A 139 10.30 12.55 -19.88
N ALA A 140 11.26 13.05 -20.67
CA ALA A 140 12.44 12.28 -21.08
C ALA A 140 13.43 12.00 -19.94
N ASP A 141 13.47 12.88 -18.93
CA ASP A 141 14.31 12.80 -17.75
C ASP A 141 13.53 12.34 -16.48
N ALA A 142 12.30 11.85 -16.65
CA ALA A 142 11.40 11.43 -15.59
C ALA A 142 10.71 10.10 -15.96
N PHE A 143 9.56 9.77 -15.38
CA PHE A 143 8.70 8.70 -15.90
C PHE A 143 8.00 9.11 -17.20
N LEU A 144 7.77 8.14 -18.09
CA LEU A 144 6.98 8.34 -19.30
C LEU A 144 5.48 8.42 -18.98
N THR A 145 4.78 9.31 -19.69
CA THR A 145 3.31 9.43 -19.58
C THR A 145 2.60 8.14 -19.94
N ASN A 146 1.51 7.85 -19.23
CA ASN A 146 0.66 6.69 -19.37
C ASN A 146 1.44 5.38 -19.35
N THR A 147 2.45 5.25 -18.49
CA THR A 147 3.21 3.99 -18.33
C THR A 147 3.01 3.29 -16.99
N LEU A 148 2.20 3.86 -16.10
CA LEU A 148 1.94 3.30 -14.78
C LEU A 148 0.95 2.12 -14.86
N ASP A 149 1.39 0.93 -14.43
CA ASP A 149 0.57 -0.26 -14.30
C ASP A 149 0.39 -0.63 -12.82
N LEU A 150 -0.86 -0.94 -12.44
CA LEU A 150 -1.25 -1.35 -11.10
C LEU A 150 -1.72 -2.81 -11.10
N THR A 151 -1.18 -3.58 -10.17
CA THR A 151 -1.65 -4.94 -9.85
C THR A 151 -1.93 -5.05 -8.35
N ILE A 152 -3.14 -5.48 -8.00
CA ILE A 152 -3.58 -5.69 -6.62
C ILE A 152 -3.90 -7.16 -6.42
N MET A 153 -3.23 -7.78 -5.47
CA MET A 153 -3.41 -9.17 -5.05
C MET A 153 -3.75 -9.22 -3.56
N ALA A 154 -4.52 -10.22 -3.15
CA ALA A 154 -4.76 -10.50 -1.74
C ALA A 154 -4.25 -11.88 -1.37
N ASP A 155 -3.55 -11.99 -0.25
CA ASP A 155 -3.13 -13.26 0.33
C ASP A 155 -4.24 -13.81 1.22
N VAL A 156 -4.91 -14.83 0.72
CA VAL A 156 -6.13 -15.36 1.33
C VAL A 156 -5.88 -16.72 1.97
N ILE A 157 -6.49 -16.92 3.14
CA ILE A 157 -6.49 -18.19 3.86
C ILE A 157 -7.65 -19.06 3.35
N ASP A 158 -7.31 -20.19 2.72
CA ASP A 158 -8.25 -21.09 2.01
C ASP A 158 -8.73 -22.28 2.88
N GLN A 159 -8.27 -22.39 4.13
CA GLN A 159 -8.64 -23.50 5.02
C GLN A 159 -9.79 -23.13 5.96
N ALA A 160 -10.68 -24.11 6.19
CA ALA A 160 -11.92 -24.14 7.01
C ALA A 160 -12.16 -22.92 7.93
N PRO A 161 -13.39 -22.38 8.00
CA PRO A 161 -13.67 -20.99 8.35
C PRO A 161 -13.07 -20.60 9.71
N MET A 162 -11.81 -20.19 9.68
CA MET A 162 -11.24 -19.36 10.72
C MET A 162 -12.01 -18.07 10.64
N ARG A 163 -12.73 -17.76 11.71
CA ARG A 163 -13.35 -16.47 11.92
C ARG A 163 -12.35 -15.68 12.73
N PRO A 164 -11.48 -14.87 12.09
CA PRO A 164 -10.44 -14.14 12.83
C PRO A 164 -11.11 -13.27 13.88
N THR A 165 -10.61 -13.20 15.10
CA THR A 165 -11.24 -12.39 16.16
C THR A 165 -10.99 -10.90 15.95
N GLY A 166 -9.89 -10.54 15.29
CA GLY A 166 -9.56 -9.16 14.91
C GLY A 166 -8.54 -9.08 13.78
N TYR A 167 -8.06 -7.87 13.50
CA TYR A 167 -7.05 -7.57 12.49
C TYR A 167 -6.09 -6.50 13.04
N LEU A 168 -4.94 -6.32 12.40
CA LEU A 168 -4.01 -5.25 12.71
C LEU A 168 -4.40 -3.96 11.99
N MET A 169 -4.63 -2.91 12.77
CA MET A 169 -4.83 -1.55 12.28
C MET A 169 -3.50 -0.81 12.33
N THR A 170 -3.14 -0.13 11.24
CA THR A 170 -2.02 0.81 11.22
C THR A 170 -2.50 2.07 10.51
N LYS A 171 -2.32 3.20 11.19
CA LYS A 171 -2.80 4.51 10.72
C LYS A 171 -1.77 5.55 11.09
N GLU A 172 -1.55 6.47 10.19
CA GLU A 172 -0.93 7.74 10.52
C GLU A 172 -1.82 8.52 11.50
N LEU A 173 -1.22 9.13 12.53
CA LEU A 173 -1.92 9.92 13.55
C LEU A 173 -1.75 11.42 13.35
N THR A 174 -0.54 11.87 13.04
CA THR A 174 -0.21 13.29 12.92
C THR A 174 1.07 13.47 12.13
N GLU A 175 1.00 14.23 11.05
CA GLU A 175 2.15 14.82 10.38
C GLU A 175 2.53 16.14 11.09
N TYR A 176 3.82 16.36 11.33
CA TYR A 176 4.31 17.58 11.95
C TYR A 176 5.61 18.08 11.34
N GLU A 177 5.59 19.32 10.83
CA GLU A 177 6.80 20.01 10.37
C GLU A 177 7.64 20.50 11.56
N THR A 178 8.88 20.03 11.62
CA THR A 178 9.82 20.32 12.73
C THR A 178 10.25 21.79 12.86
N THR A 179 9.91 22.64 11.88
CA THR A 179 10.26 24.07 11.82
C THR A 179 9.59 24.92 12.91
N VAL A 180 8.59 24.39 13.63
CA VAL A 180 7.73 25.16 14.54
C VAL A 180 8.02 24.91 16.04
N GLY A 181 8.99 24.04 16.38
CA GLY A 181 9.39 23.75 17.77
C GLY A 181 8.86 22.41 18.30
N GLU A 182 8.45 22.34 19.58
CA GLU A 182 7.97 21.11 20.22
C GLU A 182 6.48 20.83 19.90
N HIS A 183 6.17 19.60 19.48
CA HIS A 183 4.80 19.15 19.24
C HIS A 183 4.47 17.92 20.09
N ARG A 184 3.35 17.99 20.80
CA ARG A 184 2.87 16.90 21.64
C ARG A 184 1.61 16.30 21.02
N VAL A 185 1.69 15.02 20.69
CA VAL A 185 0.56 14.24 20.18
C VAL A 185 -0.04 13.40 21.31
N GLU A 186 -1.35 13.44 21.45
CA GLU A 186 -2.08 12.57 22.37
C GLU A 186 -2.50 11.28 21.67
N LEU A 187 -2.27 10.15 22.33
CA LEU A 187 -2.49 8.82 21.75
C LEU A 187 -3.95 8.35 22.02
N PRO A 188 -4.72 7.93 20.98
CA PRO A 188 -6.09 7.45 21.13
C PRO A 188 -6.25 6.12 21.92
N ASN A 189 -6.86 6.17 23.10
CA ASN A 189 -6.95 5.00 23.99
C ASN A 189 -8.01 3.93 23.61
N ASP A 190 -8.57 3.97 22.39
CA ASP A 190 -9.68 3.11 21.98
C ASP A 190 -9.25 1.65 21.73
N TYR A 191 -8.01 1.44 21.29
CA TYR A 191 -7.47 0.13 20.95
C TYR A 191 -6.10 -0.11 21.59
N ALA A 192 -5.76 -1.39 21.80
CA ALA A 192 -4.47 -1.76 22.35
C ALA A 192 -3.35 -1.52 21.32
N TYR A 193 -2.34 -0.75 21.72
CA TYR A 193 -1.16 -0.53 20.89
C TYR A 193 -0.26 -1.75 20.86
N ARG A 194 0.17 -2.11 19.66
CA ARG A 194 1.22 -3.12 19.45
C ARG A 194 2.58 -2.49 19.25
N THR A 195 2.64 -1.44 18.43
CA THR A 195 3.86 -0.76 17.99
C THR A 195 3.56 0.70 17.68
N MET A 196 4.59 1.53 17.83
CA MET A 196 4.63 2.95 17.47
C MET A 196 5.88 3.17 16.65
#